data_AF-F8NTY0-F1
#
_entry.id   AF-F8NTY0-F1
#
_cell.length_a   1.000
_cell.length_b   1.000
_cell.length_c   1.000
_cell.angle_alpha   90.00
_cell.angle_beta   90.00
_cell.angle_gamma   90.00
#
_symmetry.space_group_name_H-M   'P 1'
#
loop_
_entity.id
_entity.type
_entity.pdbx_description
1 polymer ?
#
loop_
_entity_poly.entity_id
_entity_poly.type
_entity_poly.pdbx_seq_one_letter_code
_entity_poly.pdbx_strand_id
1 'polypeptide(L)'
;MKPKFWTHCQVQGEKDVVENCRCNYEAPIHSQRAQGHAIRVPRKVEYYENSPDKAIVIIAEIAEFARDLSQMPKRNYTAACYFTFYSISIGQMHIGPGAYPHMHPVGIATLRLGYKKTRELFQRMLALRGEYVSLHPACSSNSQASCGEASGPVHTIAPEAAYNKEDDAAIDTFH
;
A
#
# COMPACT_ATOMS: atom_id res chain seq x y z
N MET A 1 43.40 -11.43 -9.66
CA MET A 1 43.19 -10.13 -8.98
C MET A 1 41.76 -10.12 -8.44
N LYS A 2 41.56 -10.39 -7.15
CA LYS A 2 40.25 -10.33 -6.47
C LYS A 2 40.29 -9.13 -5.52
N PRO A 3 39.30 -8.22 -5.51
CA PRO A 3 39.23 -7.24 -4.44
C PRO A 3 38.64 -7.90 -3.20
N LYS A 4 39.45 -7.91 -2.13
CA LYS A 4 39.00 -8.11 -0.75
C LYS A 4 38.49 -6.76 -0.25
N PHE A 5 37.22 -6.69 0.12
CA PHE A 5 36.79 -5.81 1.21
C PHE A 5 35.80 -6.61 2.05
N TRP A 6 36.28 -7.05 3.21
CA TRP A 6 35.51 -7.57 4.33
C TRP A 6 35.79 -6.65 5.51
N THR A 7 34.75 -6.21 6.17
CA THR A 7 34.68 -6.09 7.64
C THR A 7 33.20 -6.34 7.97
N HIS A 8 32.85 -7.59 8.27
CA HIS A 8 32.74 -8.17 9.61
C HIS A 8 31.38 -7.89 10.25
N CYS A 9 30.47 -8.85 10.08
CA CYS A 9 29.62 -9.32 11.17
C CYS A 9 29.56 -10.84 11.05
N GLN A 10 30.40 -11.53 11.83
CA GLN A 10 30.33 -12.98 11.96
C GLN A 10 29.07 -13.31 12.74
N VAL A 11 28.19 -14.10 12.14
CA VAL A 11 27.10 -14.76 12.84
C VAL A 11 27.74 -15.84 13.72
N GLN A 12 27.85 -15.57 15.02
CA GLN A 12 28.09 -16.58 16.04
C GLN A 12 26.75 -17.02 16.61
N GLY A 13 26.48 -18.32 16.60
CA GLY A 13 25.47 -18.93 17.46
C GLY A 13 24.06 -19.05 16.85
N GLU A 14 23.67 -20.28 16.55
CA GLU A 14 22.35 -20.72 16.07
C GLU A 14 21.24 -20.63 17.16
N LYS A 15 21.32 -19.66 18.09
CA LYS A 15 20.37 -19.52 19.21
C LYS A 15 19.81 -18.11 19.45
N ASP A 16 20.28 -17.08 18.73
CA ASP A 16 19.86 -15.68 18.99
C ASP A 16 18.89 -15.09 17.94
N VAL A 17 18.33 -15.91 17.04
CA VAL A 17 17.46 -15.43 15.94
C VAL A 17 16.01 -15.19 16.38
N VAL A 18 15.60 -15.63 17.57
CA VAL A 18 14.18 -15.59 17.98
C VAL A 18 13.84 -14.43 18.93
N GLU A 19 14.82 -13.76 19.56
CA GLU A 19 14.52 -12.74 20.59
C GLU A 19 14.73 -11.27 20.19
N ASN A 20 15.26 -10.96 19.00
CA ASN A 20 15.58 -9.57 18.63
C ASN A 20 14.76 -8.96 17.47
N CYS A 21 13.69 -9.61 17.04
CA CYS A 21 12.68 -9.02 16.13
C CYS A 21 11.41 -8.60 16.90
N ARG A 22 11.58 -7.86 18.00
CA ARG A 22 10.51 -6.97 18.49
C ARG A 22 10.62 -5.66 17.73
N CYS A 23 9.98 -5.60 16.56
CA CYS A 23 9.57 -4.32 15.99
C CYS A 23 8.52 -3.72 16.94
N ASN A 24 8.99 -3.04 17.98
CA ASN A 24 8.18 -2.14 18.79
C ASN A 24 7.78 -0.95 17.89
N TYR A 25 6.67 -1.11 17.17
CA TYR A 25 5.92 0.01 16.60
C TYR A 25 4.67 0.24 17.44
N GLU A 26 4.86 0.42 18.74
CA GLU A 26 3.86 1.06 19.60
C GLU A 26 4.05 2.58 19.46
N ALA A 27 3.51 3.16 18.39
CA ALA A 27 3.23 4.58 18.40
C ALA A 27 2.01 4.80 19.34
N PRO A 28 2.07 5.72 20.32
CA PRO A 28 0.91 6.04 21.13
C PRO A 28 -0.16 6.66 20.23
N ILE A 29 -1.33 6.05 20.12
CA ILE A 29 -2.48 6.55 19.32
C ILE A 29 -3.18 7.72 20.05
N HIS A 30 -2.53 8.37 21.01
CA HIS A 30 -3.06 9.55 21.68
C HIS A 30 -2.49 10.84 21.06
N SER A 31 -3.41 11.62 20.49
CA SER A 31 -3.29 13.01 20.03
C SER A 31 -2.61 13.28 18.68
N GLN A 32 -3.33 13.02 17.59
CA GLN A 32 -3.23 13.83 16.37
C GLN A 32 -4.64 14.32 16.02
N ARG A 33 -5.04 15.43 16.65
CA ARG A 33 -6.29 16.14 16.36
C ARG A 33 -6.07 16.96 15.09
N ALA A 34 -6.12 16.31 13.93
CA ALA A 34 -6.20 17.01 12.66
C ALA A 34 -7.65 17.50 12.47
N GLN A 35 -7.84 18.81 12.58
CA GLN A 35 -9.09 19.49 12.28
C GLN A 35 -9.33 19.41 10.77
N GLY A 36 -10.30 18.58 10.38
CA GLY A 36 -10.89 18.49 9.05
C GLY A 36 -12.29 17.91 9.22
N HIS A 37 -13.28 18.50 8.57
CA HIS A 37 -14.71 18.25 8.80
C HIS A 37 -15.03 16.74 8.89
N ALA A 38 -15.52 16.34 10.06
CA ALA A 38 -15.85 14.96 10.38
C ALA A 38 -16.99 14.45 9.49
N ILE A 39 -16.66 13.62 8.50
CA ILE A 39 -17.61 12.61 8.04
C ILE A 39 -17.55 11.49 9.07
N ARG A 40 -18.43 11.56 10.05
CA ARG A 40 -18.59 10.56 11.11
C ARG A 40 -19.25 9.33 10.49
N VAL A 41 -18.46 8.32 10.11
CA VAL A 41 -18.97 7.05 9.55
C VAL A 41 -19.23 6.07 10.70
N PRO A 42 -20.49 5.72 11.01
CA PRO A 42 -20.85 5.20 12.34
C PRO A 42 -20.57 3.72 12.60
N ARG A 43 -20.02 2.93 11.67
CA ARG A 43 -19.77 1.47 11.89
C ARG A 43 -18.31 1.01 11.80
N LYS A 44 -17.39 1.89 11.37
CA LYS A 44 -15.99 1.49 11.06
C LYS A 44 -15.08 1.48 12.29
N VAL A 45 -15.41 2.29 13.30
CA VAL A 45 -14.63 2.40 14.54
C VAL A 45 -14.88 1.19 15.43
N GLU A 46 -16.15 0.82 15.68
CA GLU A 46 -16.51 -0.20 16.65
C GLU A 46 -15.90 -1.60 16.41
N TYR A 47 -15.81 -2.07 15.16
CA TYR A 47 -15.30 -3.41 14.84
C TYR A 47 -13.79 -3.55 15.08
N TYR A 48 -13.00 -2.51 14.74
CA TYR A 48 -11.55 -2.53 14.87
C TYR A 48 -11.06 -1.93 16.19
N GLU A 49 -11.80 -1.00 16.79
CA GLU A 49 -11.47 -0.35 18.07
C GLU A 49 -11.36 -1.36 19.21
N ASN A 50 -12.19 -2.40 19.19
CA ASN A 50 -12.19 -3.48 20.18
C ASN A 50 -11.48 -4.75 19.68
N SER A 51 -10.77 -4.72 18.55
CA SER A 51 -10.09 -5.89 17.97
C SER A 51 -8.73 -5.50 17.36
N PRO A 52 -7.73 -5.19 18.20
CA PRO A 52 -6.41 -4.74 17.73
C PRO A 52 -5.63 -5.82 16.95
N ASP A 53 -6.03 -7.09 17.07
CA ASP A 53 -5.48 -8.23 16.37
C ASP A 53 -5.94 -8.33 14.90
N LYS A 54 -6.96 -7.57 14.50
CA LYS A 54 -7.56 -7.66 13.16
C LYS A 54 -6.98 -6.61 12.21
N ALA A 55 -6.29 -7.09 11.18
CA ALA A 55 -5.77 -6.23 10.12
C ALA A 55 -6.91 -5.62 9.27
N ILE A 56 -6.74 -4.34 8.90
CA ILE A 56 -7.65 -3.63 7.99
C ILE A 56 -7.34 -3.97 6.53
N VAL A 57 -6.06 -3.92 6.16
CA VAL A 57 -5.54 -4.16 4.82
C VAL A 57 -4.34 -5.09 4.90
N ILE A 58 -4.25 -6.06 3.99
CA ILE A 58 -2.99 -6.76 3.70
C ILE A 58 -2.32 -6.12 2.50
N ILE A 59 -1.00 -6.00 2.56
CA ILE A 59 -0.15 -5.60 1.44
C ILE A 59 0.82 -6.74 1.20
N ALA A 60 0.86 -7.26 -0.02
CA ALA A 60 1.76 -8.33 -0.43
C ALA A 60 2.50 -7.92 -1.70
N GLU A 61 3.82 -7.92 -1.64
CA GLU A 61 4.66 -7.80 -2.82
C GLU A 61 4.63 -9.11 -3.63
N ILE A 62 4.59 -8.97 -4.95
CA ILE A 62 4.70 -10.06 -5.91
C ILE A 62 5.88 -9.72 -6.81
N ALA A 63 6.92 -10.55 -6.74
CA ALA A 63 8.15 -10.40 -7.54
C ALA A 63 7.93 -10.61 -9.05
N GLU A 64 6.70 -10.92 -9.45
CA GLU A 64 6.28 -11.10 -10.83
C GLU A 64 5.02 -10.30 -11.10
N PHE A 65 4.85 -9.95 -12.37
CA PHE A 65 3.71 -9.17 -12.82
C PHE A 65 2.64 -10.09 -13.42
N ALA A 66 1.53 -10.26 -12.70
CA ALA A 66 0.46 -11.19 -13.06
C ALA A 66 -0.55 -10.61 -14.09
N ARG A 67 -0.08 -10.05 -15.22
CA ARG A 67 -0.94 -9.74 -16.38
C ARG A 67 -0.21 -9.99 -17.70
N ASP A 68 -0.94 -9.83 -18.81
CA ASP A 68 -0.39 -9.91 -20.16
C ASP A 68 0.74 -8.87 -20.36
N LEU A 69 1.96 -9.39 -20.50
CA LEU A 69 3.18 -8.61 -20.69
C LEU A 69 3.36 -8.17 -22.16
N SER A 70 2.55 -8.67 -23.11
CA SER A 70 2.73 -8.40 -24.54
C SER A 70 2.59 -6.91 -24.90
N GLN A 71 1.78 -6.18 -24.15
CA GLN A 71 1.51 -4.75 -24.35
C GLN A 71 2.40 -3.83 -23.51
N MET A 72 3.31 -4.39 -22.71
CA MET A 72 4.14 -3.62 -21.80
C MET A 72 5.55 -3.42 -22.35
N PRO A 73 6.20 -2.28 -22.07
CA PRO A 73 7.60 -2.10 -22.38
C PRO A 73 8.45 -3.22 -21.77
N LYS A 74 9.45 -3.72 -22.49
CA LYS A 74 10.33 -4.78 -22.01
C LYS A 74 11.23 -4.27 -20.87
N ARG A 75 10.82 -4.52 -19.62
CA ARG A 75 11.47 -4.12 -18.37
C ARG A 75 11.21 -5.16 -17.28
N ASN A 76 11.91 -5.04 -16.16
CA ASN A 76 11.60 -5.82 -14.96
C ASN A 76 10.52 -5.09 -14.15
N TYR A 77 9.48 -5.81 -13.75
CA TYR A 77 8.37 -5.28 -12.98
C TYR A 77 8.22 -6.08 -11.68
N THR A 78 7.94 -5.37 -10.60
CA THR A 78 7.39 -5.94 -9.37
C THR A 78 6.00 -5.32 -9.18
N ALA A 79 5.09 -6.05 -8.58
CA ALA A 79 3.75 -5.60 -8.28
C ALA A 79 3.47 -5.74 -6.80
N ALA A 80 2.44 -5.08 -6.32
CA ALA A 80 1.85 -5.41 -5.05
C ALA A 80 0.36 -5.54 -5.17
N CYS A 81 -0.17 -6.48 -4.40
CA CYS A 81 -1.59 -6.61 -4.17
C CYS A 81 -1.91 -6.10 -2.78
N TYR A 82 -3.05 -5.41 -2.68
CA TYR A 82 -3.63 -5.03 -1.41
C TYR A 82 -5.10 -5.38 -1.40
N PHE A 83 -5.55 -5.99 -0.32
CA PHE A 83 -6.93 -6.44 -0.15
C PHE A 83 -7.41 -6.11 1.26
N THR A 84 -8.72 -5.89 1.40
CA THR A 84 -9.38 -5.71 2.69
C THR A 84 -9.86 -7.07 3.21
N PHE A 85 -9.50 -7.43 4.45
CA PHE A 85 -9.92 -8.72 5.04
C PHE A 85 -11.40 -8.74 5.45
N TYR A 86 -11.89 -7.63 6.00
CA TYR A 86 -13.24 -7.54 6.56
C TYR A 86 -14.04 -6.47 5.81
N SER A 87 -14.28 -6.71 4.53
CA SER A 87 -15.08 -5.81 3.71
C SER A 87 -16.52 -5.78 4.19
N ILE A 88 -17.09 -4.57 4.26
CA ILE A 88 -18.54 -4.37 4.49
C ILE A 88 -19.35 -4.47 3.19
N SER A 89 -18.66 -4.46 2.04
CA SER A 89 -19.30 -4.61 0.74
C SER A 89 -19.89 -6.00 0.60
N ILE A 90 -21.18 -6.10 0.32
CA ILE A 90 -21.90 -7.35 0.11
C ILE A 90 -22.37 -7.38 -1.34
N GLY A 91 -21.97 -8.42 -2.08
CA GLY A 91 -22.49 -8.71 -3.41
C GLY A 91 -23.62 -9.74 -3.35
N GLN A 92 -24.47 -9.74 -4.36
CA GLN A 92 -25.48 -10.79 -4.56
C GLN A 92 -25.33 -11.38 -5.96
N MET A 93 -25.46 -12.70 -6.05
CA MET A 93 -25.47 -13.44 -7.29
C MET A 93 -26.68 -14.37 -7.31
N HIS A 94 -27.47 -14.32 -8.37
CA HIS A 94 -28.60 -15.20 -8.62
C HIS A 94 -28.38 -15.96 -9.94
N ILE A 95 -28.95 -17.16 -10.07
CA ILE A 95 -28.92 -17.91 -11.33
C ILE A 95 -29.74 -17.15 -12.37
N GLY A 96 -29.06 -16.48 -13.30
CA GLY A 96 -29.63 -15.59 -14.30
C GLY A 96 -28.61 -14.54 -14.76
N PRO A 97 -28.93 -13.73 -15.79
CA PRO A 97 -28.00 -12.70 -16.26
C PRO A 97 -27.91 -11.57 -15.23
N GLY A 98 -26.72 -11.40 -14.64
CA GLY A 98 -26.33 -10.24 -13.84
C GLY A 98 -25.88 -10.58 -12.42
N ALA A 99 -24.58 -10.40 -12.16
CA ALA A 99 -24.08 -10.19 -10.81
C ALA A 99 -23.98 -8.68 -10.56
N TYR A 100 -24.46 -8.21 -9.42
CA TYR A 100 -24.33 -6.81 -9.01
C TYR A 100 -23.34 -6.72 -7.85
N PRO A 101 -22.04 -6.56 -8.13
CA PRO A 101 -21.09 -6.26 -7.07
C PRO A 101 -21.36 -4.84 -6.56
N HIS A 102 -21.85 -4.72 -5.33
CA HIS A 102 -21.99 -3.43 -4.67
C HIS A 102 -20.77 -3.15 -3.79
N MET A 103 -19.95 -2.17 -4.19
CA MET A 103 -18.85 -1.67 -3.36
C MET A 103 -19.35 -0.56 -2.43
N HIS A 104 -19.28 -0.82 -1.13
CA HIS A 104 -19.62 0.17 -0.13
C HIS A 104 -18.52 1.25 -0.05
N PRO A 105 -18.85 2.55 0.13
CA PRO A 105 -17.86 3.64 0.17
C PRO A 105 -16.72 3.44 1.19
N VAL A 106 -17.03 2.79 2.30
CA VAL A 106 -16.02 2.41 3.33
C VAL A 106 -14.94 1.48 2.78
N GLY A 107 -15.32 0.54 1.90
CA GLY A 107 -14.41 -0.37 1.23
C GLY A 107 -13.48 0.40 0.29
N ILE A 108 -14.02 1.32 -0.51
CA ILE A 108 -13.24 2.19 -1.38
C ILE A 108 -12.22 3.02 -0.59
N ALA A 109 -12.64 3.64 0.52
CA ALA A 109 -11.72 4.39 1.39
C ALA A 109 -10.61 3.51 1.99
N THR A 110 -10.88 2.23 2.25
CA THR A 110 -9.88 1.26 2.72
C THR A 110 -8.90 0.88 1.60
N LEU A 111 -9.38 0.69 0.37
CA LEU A 111 -8.53 0.41 -0.78
C LEU A 111 -7.62 1.61 -1.10
N ARG A 112 -8.14 2.84 -1.01
CA ARG A 112 -7.33 4.06 -1.14
C ARG A 112 -6.20 4.12 -0.09
N LEU A 113 -6.48 3.76 1.17
CA LEU A 113 -5.45 3.65 2.20
C LEU A 113 -4.39 2.60 1.81
N GLY A 114 -4.83 1.42 1.34
CA GLY A 114 -3.96 0.35 0.86
C GLY A 114 -3.07 0.79 -0.29
N TYR A 115 -3.62 1.47 -1.29
CA TYR A 115 -2.87 2.02 -2.43
C TYR A 115 -1.77 2.98 -1.97
N LYS A 116 -2.12 3.98 -1.16
CA LYS A 116 -1.16 4.98 -0.67
C LYS A 116 -0.02 4.34 0.12
N LYS A 117 -0.35 3.42 1.04
CA LYS A 117 0.65 2.73 1.87
C LYS A 117 1.54 1.78 1.06
N THR A 118 0.96 1.08 0.09
CA THR A 118 1.72 0.21 -0.82
C THR A 118 2.70 1.03 -1.64
N ARG A 119 2.24 2.14 -2.24
CA ARG A 119 3.08 3.03 -3.03
C ARG A 119 4.21 3.63 -2.19
N GLU A 120 3.92 4.03 -0.96
CA GLU A 120 4.89 4.53 0.00
C GLU A 120 6.02 3.51 0.29
N LEU A 121 5.66 2.24 0.49
CA LEU A 121 6.62 1.14 0.69
C LEU A 121 7.51 0.94 -0.54
N PHE A 122 6.90 0.88 -1.73
CA PHE A 122 7.62 0.68 -2.99
C PHE A 122 8.58 1.84 -3.29
N GLN A 123 8.17 3.07 -3.00
CA GLN A 123 9.00 4.25 -3.18
C GLN A 123 10.29 4.20 -2.36
N ARG A 124 10.32 3.46 -1.23
CA ARG A 124 11.52 3.29 -0.40
C ARG A 124 12.35 2.06 -0.77
N MET A 125 11.91 1.24 -1.72
CA MET A 125 12.64 0.05 -2.15
C MET A 125 13.81 0.41 -3.06
N LEU A 126 15.00 -0.14 -2.77
CA LEU A 126 16.22 0.07 -3.56
C LEU A 126 16.09 -0.33 -5.04
N ALA A 127 15.19 -1.27 -5.33
CA ALA A 127 14.93 -1.77 -6.68
C ALA A 127 14.03 -0.83 -7.51
N LEU A 128 13.32 0.12 -6.91
CA LEU A 128 12.36 0.95 -7.64
C LEU A 128 13.09 1.89 -8.62
N ARG A 129 12.60 1.93 -9.85
CA ARG A 129 13.07 2.84 -10.92
C ARG A 129 11.97 3.74 -11.48
N GLY A 130 10.74 3.56 -11.03
CA GLY A 130 9.59 4.30 -11.51
C GLY A 130 8.32 3.50 -11.36
N GLU A 131 7.22 4.17 -11.67
CA GLU A 131 5.87 3.62 -11.62
C GLU A 131 5.32 3.47 -13.04
N TYR A 132 4.67 2.35 -13.33
CA TYR A 132 4.07 2.13 -14.63
C TYR A 132 2.70 2.82 -14.71
N VAL A 133 2.71 4.03 -15.27
CA VAL A 133 1.57 4.98 -15.25
C VAL A 133 0.25 4.36 -15.70
N SER A 134 0.25 3.48 -16.72
CA SER A 134 -0.98 2.86 -17.24
C SER A 134 -1.71 1.95 -16.25
N LEU A 135 -1.06 1.56 -15.14
CA LEU A 135 -1.65 0.74 -14.08
C LEU A 135 -1.76 1.47 -12.74
N HIS A 136 -1.69 2.79 -12.78
CA HIS A 136 -1.87 3.64 -11.62
C HIS A 136 -3.08 4.57 -11.83
N PRO A 137 -3.69 5.07 -10.73
CA PRO A 137 -4.64 6.17 -10.76
C PRO A 137 -4.11 7.36 -11.58
N ALA A 138 -5.00 7.97 -12.35
CA ALA A 138 -4.70 9.13 -13.19
C ALA A 138 -4.61 10.43 -12.37
N CYS A 139 -3.65 10.49 -11.45
CA CYS A 139 -3.34 11.71 -10.70
C CYS A 139 -2.83 12.82 -11.64
N SER A 140 -3.13 14.07 -11.30
CA SER A 140 -2.67 15.22 -12.08
C SER A 140 -1.14 15.28 -12.15
N SER A 141 -0.57 15.65 -13.30
CA SER A 141 0.87 15.86 -13.46
C SER A 141 1.43 16.95 -12.55
N ASN A 142 0.57 17.84 -12.07
CA ASN A 142 0.93 18.91 -11.14
C ASN A 142 0.81 18.49 -9.67
N SER A 143 0.33 17.27 -9.40
CA SER A 143 0.25 16.74 -8.04
C SER A 143 1.59 16.15 -7.61
N GLN A 144 1.92 16.29 -6.31
CA GLN A 144 3.02 15.55 -5.70
C GLN A 144 2.80 14.03 -5.73
N ALA A 145 1.56 13.59 -5.93
CA ALA A 145 1.20 12.20 -6.12
C ALA A 145 1.24 11.75 -7.60
N SER A 146 1.73 12.55 -8.55
CA SER A 146 1.89 12.14 -9.94
C SER A 146 2.75 10.88 -10.06
N CYS A 147 2.40 9.97 -10.96
CA CYS A 147 3.16 8.74 -11.23
C CYS A 147 4.19 8.99 -12.34
N GLY A 148 5.35 8.34 -12.28
CA GLY A 148 6.38 8.49 -13.31
C GLY A 148 7.68 7.74 -13.01
N GLU A 149 8.68 8.00 -13.85
CA GLU A 149 10.05 7.51 -13.66
C GLU A 149 10.66 8.11 -12.38
N ALA A 150 11.46 7.33 -11.67
CA ALA A 150 12.13 7.74 -10.44
C ALA A 150 13.65 7.58 -10.58
N SER A 151 14.41 8.58 -10.10
CA SER A 151 15.88 8.52 -10.12
C SER A 151 16.46 7.52 -9.09
N GLY A 152 15.64 7.00 -8.19
CA GLY A 152 16.03 6.03 -7.17
C GLY A 152 15.01 5.93 -6.03
N PRO A 153 15.35 5.20 -4.96
CA PRO A 153 14.51 5.09 -3.77
C PRO A 153 14.42 6.43 -3.04
N VAL A 154 13.23 6.72 -2.53
CA VAL A 154 12.98 7.77 -1.54
C VAL A 154 13.64 7.36 -0.22
N HIS A 155 14.22 8.34 0.48
CA HIS A 155 14.85 8.11 1.77
C HIS A 155 13.86 7.58 2.81
N THR A 156 14.28 6.66 3.68
CA THR A 156 13.38 5.96 4.62
C THR A 156 12.63 6.89 5.57
N ILE A 157 13.29 7.93 6.08
CA ILE A 157 12.69 8.97 6.95
C ILE A 157 12.06 10.15 6.20
N ALA A 158 11.96 10.09 4.87
CA ALA A 158 11.28 11.14 4.12
C ALA A 158 9.79 11.19 4.50
N PRO A 159 9.15 12.38 4.47
CA PRO A 159 7.73 12.51 4.72
C PRO A 159 6.90 11.73 3.70
N GLU A 160 5.71 11.30 4.12
CA GLU A 160 4.73 10.66 3.23
C GLU A 160 4.35 11.61 2.08
N ALA A 161 4.07 11.05 0.90
CA ALA A 161 3.62 11.82 -0.25
C ALA A 161 2.29 12.52 0.08
N ALA A 162 2.18 13.80 -0.25
CA ALA A 162 0.94 14.55 -0.07
C ALA A 162 -0.03 14.23 -1.22
N TYR A 163 -1.26 13.89 -0.86
CA TYR A 163 -2.37 13.66 -1.79
C TYR A 163 -3.41 14.75 -1.59
N ASN A 164 -3.85 15.34 -2.69
CA ASN A 164 -4.98 16.28 -2.67
C ASN A 164 -6.32 15.55 -2.87
N LYS A 165 -7.42 16.30 -2.93
CA LYS A 165 -8.77 15.73 -3.06
C LYS A 165 -9.00 15.12 -4.45
N GLU A 166 -8.38 15.70 -5.46
CA GLU A 166 -8.46 15.26 -6.85
C GLU A 166 -7.74 13.92 -7.03
N ASP A 167 -6.57 13.74 -6.39
CA ASP A 167 -5.86 12.47 -6.37
C ASP A 167 -6.66 11.39 -5.63
N ASP A 168 -7.28 11.76 -4.51
CA ASP A 168 -8.16 10.87 -3.76
C ASP A 168 -9.32 10.37 -4.59
N ALA A 169 -9.98 11.27 -5.35
CA ALA A 169 -11.05 10.90 -6.27
C ALA A 169 -10.55 10.04 -7.43
N ALA A 170 -9.34 10.30 -7.94
CA ALA A 170 -8.72 9.48 -8.97
C ALA A 170 -8.43 8.06 -8.47
N ILE A 171 -7.95 7.92 -7.22
CA ILE A 171 -7.75 6.61 -6.59
C ILE A 171 -9.09 5.90 -6.37
N ASP A 172 -10.09 6.62 -5.86
CA ASP A 172 -11.41 6.05 -5.59
C ASP A 172 -12.11 5.57 -6.89
N THR A 173 -11.87 6.23 -8.03
CA THR A 173 -12.41 5.85 -9.35
C THR A 173 -11.63 4.69 -10.00
N PHE A 174 -10.37 4.50 -9.63
CA PHE A 174 -9.52 3.42 -10.14
C PHE A 174 -9.91 2.04 -9.57
N HIS A 175 -10.67 2.02 -8.47
CA HIS A 175 -11.17 0.82 -7.79
C HIS A 175 -12.59 0.47 -8.19
#